data_AF-A0A9D1JGQ6-F1
#
_entry.id   AF-A0A9D1JGQ6-F1
#
_cell.length_a   1.000
_cell.length_b   1.000
_cell.length_c   1.000
_cell.angle_alpha   90.00
_cell.angle_beta   90.00
_cell.angle_gamma   90.00
#
_symmetry.space_group_name_H-M   'P 1'
#
loop_
_entity.id
_entity.type
_entity.pdbx_description
1 polymer ?
#
loop_
_entity_poly.entity_id
_entity_poly.type
_entity_poly.pdbx_seq_one_letter_code
_entity_poly.pdbx_strand_id
1 'polypeptide(L)'
;RKETFLEEEGRRYFLLYLRPIINGTGNYYIEARTRSLGRTDIVVDYRGEQFVIETKIWRGNEYHLRGEQQLAEYLEDYGLRTGYLLSFNFNQKKEIGVREMEVEGKRIIEALV
;
A
#
# COMPACT_ATOMS: atom_id res chain seq x y z
N ARG A 1 -13.97 -16.72 18.99
CA ARG A 1 -12.98 -15.61 19.03
C ARG A 1 -13.33 -14.67 17.88
N LYS A 2 -13.41 -13.35 18.07
CA LYS A 2 -13.35 -12.43 16.93
C LYS A 2 -11.92 -12.54 16.40
N GLU A 3 -11.74 -13.13 15.22
CA GLU A 3 -10.46 -13.08 14.54
C GLU A 3 -10.19 -11.62 14.19
N THR A 4 -9.08 -11.09 14.70
CA THR A 4 -8.65 -9.72 14.40
C THR A 4 -8.01 -9.76 13.02
N PHE A 5 -8.64 -9.13 12.03
CA PHE A 5 -8.05 -9.00 10.70
C PHE A 5 -6.63 -8.42 10.80
N LEU A 6 -5.66 -9.10 10.19
CA LEU A 6 -4.26 -8.68 10.18
C LEU A 6 -3.91 -8.06 8.82
N GLU A 7 -2.97 -7.11 8.81
CA GLU A 7 -2.46 -6.49 7.59
C GLU A 7 -1.92 -7.54 6.61
N GLU A 8 -1.32 -8.62 7.13
CA GLU A 8 -0.87 -9.76 6.31
C GLU A 8 -2.02 -10.46 5.57
N GLU A 9 -3.20 -10.58 6.20
CA GLU A 9 -4.38 -11.17 5.55
C GLU A 9 -4.91 -10.25 4.46
N GLY A 10 -4.99 -8.95 4.72
CA GLY A 10 -5.34 -7.94 3.71
C GLY A 10 -4.42 -7.97 2.50
N ARG A 11 -3.11 -8.04 2.72
CA ARG A 11 -2.11 -8.21 1.68
C ARG A 11 -2.33 -9.50 0.88
N ARG A 12 -2.60 -10.63 1.55
CA ARG A 12 -2.92 -11.90 0.88
C ARG A 12 -4.15 -11.76 -0.02
N TYR A 13 -5.23 -11.14 0.48
CA TYR A 13 -6.44 -10.93 -0.32
C TYR A 13 -6.17 -10.03 -1.52
N PHE A 14 -5.44 -8.94 -1.37
CA PHE A 14 -5.07 -8.08 -2.48
C PHE A 14 -4.26 -8.83 -3.55
N LEU A 15 -3.28 -9.64 -3.12
CA LEU A 15 -2.47 -10.46 -4.03
C LEU A 15 -3.30 -11.51 -4.79
N LEU A 16 -4.41 -12.01 -4.24
CA LEU A 16 -5.31 -12.91 -4.98
C LEU A 16 -5.90 -12.23 -6.22
N TYR A 17 -6.18 -10.93 -6.16
CA TYR A 17 -6.69 -10.16 -7.31
C TYR A 17 -5.58 -9.65 -8.22
N LEU A 18 -4.43 -9.25 -7.65
CA LEU A 18 -3.32 -8.71 -8.43
C LEU A 18 -2.63 -9.79 -9.28
N ARG A 19 -2.40 -10.99 -8.72
CA ARG A 19 -1.63 -12.05 -9.39
C ARG A 19 -2.16 -12.40 -10.78
N PRO A 20 -3.48 -12.61 -11.01
CA PRO A 20 -4.02 -12.84 -12.35
C PRO A 20 -3.74 -11.70 -13.34
N ILE A 21 -3.70 -10.45 -12.88
CA ILE A 21 -3.51 -9.26 -13.73
C ILE A 21 -2.08 -9.19 -14.27
N ILE A 22 -1.09 -9.49 -13.41
CA ILE A 22 0.32 -9.39 -13.77
C ILE A 22 0.91 -10.70 -14.34
N ASN A 23 0.14 -11.80 -14.30
CA ASN A 23 0.62 -13.13 -14.67
C ASN A 23 1.23 -13.19 -16.08
N GLY A 24 2.41 -13.81 -16.21
CA GLY A 24 3.10 -14.01 -17.48
C GLY A 24 3.81 -12.78 -18.05
N THR A 25 3.72 -11.60 -17.43
CA THR A 25 4.41 -10.37 -17.91
C THR A 25 5.04 -9.54 -16.81
N GLY A 26 4.53 -9.62 -15.58
CA GLY A 26 5.10 -8.91 -14.43
C GLY A 26 5.43 -9.85 -13.28
N ASN A 27 6.08 -9.28 -12.27
CA ASN A 27 6.42 -9.95 -11.02
C ASN A 27 6.07 -9.03 -9.85
N TYR A 28 5.94 -9.61 -8.66
CA TYR A 28 5.86 -8.84 -7.44
C TYR A 28 6.74 -9.48 -6.38
N TYR A 29 7.18 -8.67 -5.43
CA TYR A 29 7.90 -9.15 -4.26
C TYR A 29 7.44 -8.38 -3.01
N ILE A 30 7.55 -9.07 -1.88
CA ILE A 30 7.27 -8.50 -0.56
C ILE A 30 8.64 -8.23 0.05
N GLU A 31 8.93 -6.95 0.32
CA GLU A 31 10.21 -6.53 0.89
C GLU A 31 10.40 -7.13 2.30
N ALA A 32 11.37 -8.04 2.43
CA ALA A 32 11.69 -8.72 3.67
C ALA A 32 12.74 -7.90 4.46
N ARG A 33 12.26 -7.00 5.34
CA ARG A 33 13.00 -6.32 6.43
C ARG A 33 14.52 -6.15 6.21
N THR A 34 14.94 -4.94 5.88
CA THR A 34 16.33 -4.48 6.15
C THR A 34 16.36 -3.42 7.27
N ARG A 35 17.53 -3.28 7.89
CA ARG A 35 17.76 -2.86 9.29
C ARG A 35 17.47 -1.38 9.61
N SER A 36 16.94 -0.58 8.70
CA SER A 36 16.70 0.84 8.94
C SER A 36 15.57 1.36 8.06
N LEU A 37 14.42 1.61 8.70
CA LEU A 37 13.38 2.58 8.33
C LEU A 37 12.51 2.26 7.10
N GLY A 38 11.20 2.17 7.33
CA GLY A 38 10.15 2.13 6.29
C GLY A 38 9.99 0.80 5.55
N ARG A 39 8.95 0.01 5.88
CA ARG A 39 8.56 -1.18 5.09
C ARG A 39 7.52 -0.78 4.04
N THR A 40 7.67 -1.23 2.80
CA THR A 40 6.56 -1.30 1.84
C THR A 40 6.12 -2.74 1.69
N ASP A 41 4.82 -2.97 1.76
CA ASP A 41 4.24 -4.30 1.71
C ASP A 41 4.39 -5.03 0.37
N ILE A 42 4.30 -4.33 -0.76
CA ILE A 42 4.32 -4.94 -2.09
C ILE A 42 4.99 -4.00 -3.09
N VAL A 43 5.98 -4.52 -3.81
CA VAL A 43 6.50 -3.90 -5.02
C VAL A 43 6.13 -4.75 -6.22
N VAL A 44 5.68 -4.11 -7.30
CA VAL A 44 5.23 -4.76 -8.53
C VAL A 44 6.02 -4.20 -9.69
N ASP A 45 6.69 -5.07 -10.44
CA ASP A 45 7.29 -4.73 -11.73
C ASP A 45 6.37 -5.22 -12.85
N TYR A 46 5.85 -4.30 -13.66
CA TYR A 46 4.93 -4.64 -14.74
C TYR A 46 5.19 -3.76 -15.96
N ARG A 47 5.52 -4.39 -17.10
CA ARG A 47 5.76 -3.71 -18.39
C ARG A 47 6.80 -2.57 -18.35
N GLY A 48 7.82 -2.72 -17.51
CA GLY A 48 8.89 -1.72 -17.36
C GLY A 48 8.58 -0.58 -16.41
N GLU A 49 7.42 -0.62 -15.73
CA GLU A 49 7.06 0.30 -14.67
C GLU A 49 7.06 -0.41 -13.31
N GLN A 50 7.44 0.32 -12.27
CA GLN A 50 7.45 -0.17 -10.90
C GLN A 50 6.36 0.53 -10.08
N PHE A 51 5.61 -0.27 -9.33
CA PHE A 51 4.51 0.19 -8.49
C PHE A 51 4.78 -0.20 -7.04
N VAL A 52 4.76 0.79 -6.15
CA VAL A 52 4.94 0.64 -4.71
C VAL A 52 3.58 0.72 -4.05
N ILE A 53 3.18 -0.35 -3.36
CA ILE A 53 1.87 -0.49 -2.75
C ILE A 53 2.03 -0.80 -1.27
N GLU A 54 1.51 0.07 -0.42
CA GLU A 54 1.43 -0.13 1.03
C GLU A 54 0.02 -0.57 1.43
N THR A 55 -0.10 -1.50 2.39
CA THR A 55 -1.40 -1.91 2.93
C THR A 55 -1.51 -1.54 4.40
N LYS A 56 -2.62 -0.93 4.82
CA LYS A 56 -2.83 -0.51 6.22
C LYS A 56 -4.23 -0.85 6.70
N ILE A 57 -4.35 -1.19 7.98
CA ILE A 57 -5.66 -1.14 8.65
C ILE A 57 -5.90 0.28 9.13
N TRP A 58 -7.06 0.84 8.78
CA TRP A 58 -7.47 2.16 9.25
C TRP A 58 -7.70 2.14 10.77
N ARG A 59 -6.92 2.94 11.51
CA ARG A 59 -6.99 3.07 12.98
C ARG A 59 -7.20 4.51 13.46
N GLY A 60 -7.58 5.40 12.57
CA GLY A 60 -7.72 6.84 12.84
C GLY A 60 -6.66 7.69 12.13
N ASN A 61 -6.85 9.01 12.20
CA ASN A 61 -6.15 9.94 11.33
C ASN A 61 -4.63 10.02 11.57
N GLU A 62 -4.19 9.93 12.83
CA GLU A 62 -2.76 9.98 13.17
C GLU A 62 -1.98 8.79 12.58
N TYR A 63 -2.55 7.58 12.65
CA TYR A 63 -1.96 6.39 12.05
C TYR A 63 -1.94 6.49 10.52
N HIS A 64 -2.96 7.13 9.96
CA HIS A 64 -3.09 7.32 8.52
C HIS A 64 -2.01 8.26 7.97
N LEU A 65 -1.86 9.45 8.56
CA LEU A 65 -0.84 10.42 8.17
C LEU A 65 0.58 9.84 8.26
N ARG A 66 0.86 9.03 9.30
CA ARG A 66 2.14 8.34 9.42
C ARG A 66 2.37 7.33 8.29
N GLY A 67 1.33 6.62 7.85
CA GLY A 67 1.40 5.70 6.72
C GLY A 67 1.70 6.41 5.40
N GLU A 68 1.08 7.56 5.18
CA GLU A 68 1.33 8.41 4.00
C GLU A 68 2.78 8.93 3.96
N GLN A 69 3.28 9.44 5.10
CA GLN A 69 4.67 9.93 5.22
C GLN A 69 5.68 8.82 4.95
N GLN A 70 5.47 7.65 5.56
CA GLN A 70 6.33 6.48 5.36
C GLN A 70 6.36 6.07 3.88
N LEU A 71 5.21 6.10 3.18
CA LEU A 71 5.16 5.80 1.76
C LEU A 71 5.89 6.87 0.94
N ALA A 72 5.77 8.15 1.28
CA ALA A 72 6.48 9.22 0.59
C ALA A 72 8.02 9.09 0.71
N GLU A 73 8.53 8.81 1.91
CA GLU A 73 9.96 8.53 2.14
C GLU A 73 10.44 7.36 1.28
N TYR A 74 9.66 6.27 1.24
CA TYR A 74 10.02 5.10 0.45
C TYR A 74 10.02 5.38 -1.07
N LEU A 75 9.07 6.18 -1.55
CA LEU A 75 9.07 6.61 -2.95
C LEU A 75 10.29 7.48 -3.30
N GLU A 76 10.82 8.24 -2.34
CA GLU A 76 12.07 8.98 -2.52
C GLU A 76 13.26 8.03 -2.70
N ASP A 77 13.38 7.02 -1.83
CA ASP A 77 14.46 6.02 -1.91
C ASP A 77 14.49 5.28 -3.26
N TYR A 78 13.32 5.03 -3.85
CA TYR A 78 13.17 4.37 -5.15
C TYR A 78 13.15 5.33 -6.34
N GLY A 79 13.23 6.64 -6.12
CA GLY A 79 13.16 7.65 -7.18
C GLY A 79 11.80 7.70 -7.90
N LEU A 80 10.74 7.23 -7.23
CA LEU A 80 9.37 7.19 -7.76
C LEU A 80 8.62 8.47 -7.39
N ARG A 81 7.64 8.83 -8.22
CA ARG A 81 6.76 9.99 -8.01
C ARG A 81 5.38 9.61 -7.45
N THR A 82 4.95 8.38 -7.68
CA THR A 82 3.60 7.92 -7.36
C THR A 82 3.67 6.63 -6.55
N GLY A 83 2.93 6.58 -5.44
CA GLY A 83 2.71 5.37 -4.65
C GLY A 83 1.24 5.11 -4.40
N TYR A 84 0.95 3.89 -3.97
CA TYR A 84 -0.41 3.40 -3.78
C TYR A 84 -0.61 2.96 -2.34
N LEU A 85 -1.71 3.38 -1.74
CA LEU A 85 -2.09 3.00 -0.39
C LEU A 85 -3.42 2.24 -0.42
N LEU A 86 -3.46 1.04 0.14
CA LEU A 86 -4.68 0.27 0.32
C LEU A 86 -5.07 0.27 1.79
N SER A 87 -6.10 1.05 2.13
CA SER A 87 -6.57 1.24 3.49
C SER A 87 -7.81 0.39 3.78
N PHE A 88 -7.66 -0.64 4.61
CA PHE A 88 -8.76 -1.46 5.08
C PHE A 88 -9.46 -0.79 6.26
N ASN A 89 -10.67 -0.29 6.04
CA ASN A 89 -11.46 0.40 7.04
C ASN A 89 -12.65 -0.46 7.49
N PHE A 90 -12.68 -0.82 8.78
CA PHE A 90 -13.75 -1.65 9.34
C PHE A 90 -14.85 -0.83 10.04
N ASN A 91 -14.78 0.51 9.96
CA ASN A 91 -15.82 1.37 10.49
C ASN A 91 -17.11 1.20 9.68
N GLN A 92 -18.26 1.18 10.38
CA GLN A 92 -19.57 1.01 9.74
C GLN A 92 -19.97 2.21 8.87
N LYS A 93 -19.52 3.41 9.24
CA LYS A 93 -19.82 4.68 8.53
C LYS A 93 -18.67 5.15 7.63
N LYS A 94 -17.81 4.23 7.19
CA LYS A 94 -16.72 4.60 6.28
C LYS A 94 -17.26 5.05 4.93
N GLU A 95 -16.57 5.95 4.28
CA GLU A 95 -16.77 6.29 2.88
C GLU A 95 -15.70 5.55 2.07
N ILE A 96 -16.12 4.57 1.27
CA ILE A 96 -15.22 3.82 0.39
C ILE A 96 -14.93 4.64 -0.87
N GLY A 97 -13.77 4.40 -1.47
CA GLY A 97 -13.43 5.03 -2.74
C GLY A 97 -11.94 5.16 -2.95
N VAL A 98 -11.59 5.81 -4.07
CA VAL A 98 -10.21 6.16 -4.40
C VAL A 98 -10.06 7.66 -4.26
N ARG A 99 -9.02 8.09 -3.54
CA ARG A 99 -8.63 9.49 -3.42
C ARG A 99 -7.16 9.68 -3.78
N GLU A 100 -6.85 10.88 -4.19
CA GLU A 100 -5.48 11.30 -4.51
C GLU A 100 -5.08 12.44 -3.58
N MET A 101 -3.84 12.40 -3.12
CA MET A 101 -3.24 13.45 -2.30
C MET A 101 -1.76 13.62 -2.63
N GLU A 102 -1.24 14.80 -2.29
CA GLU A 102 0.18 15.11 -2.41
C GLU A 102 0.80 15.14 -1.00
N VAL A 103 1.90 14.39 -0.82
CA VAL A 103 2.63 14.26 0.44
C VAL A 103 4.11 14.35 0.13
N GLU A 104 4.78 15.38 0.66
CA GLU A 104 6.22 15.63 0.43
C GLU A 104 6.62 15.67 -1.06
N GLY A 105 5.74 16.23 -1.91
CA GLY A 105 5.94 16.30 -3.36
C GLY A 105 5.76 14.95 -4.09
N LYS A 106 5.33 13.91 -3.39
CA LYS A 106 4.92 12.61 -3.96
C LYS A 106 3.39 12.57 -4.11
N ARG A 107 2.94 11.89 -5.16
CA ARG A 107 1.53 11.61 -5.39
C ARG A 107 1.16 10.28 -4.73
N ILE A 108 0.20 10.29 -3.82
CA ILE A 108 -0.32 9.07 -3.19
C ILE A 108 -1.74 8.85 -3.68
N ILE A 109 -1.99 7.67 -4.25
CA ILE A 109 -3.32 7.21 -4.65
C ILE A 109 -3.78 6.20 -3.61
N GLU A 110 -4.76 6.59 -2.80
CA GLU A 110 -5.30 5.73 -1.76
C GLU A 110 -6.64 5.14 -2.18
N ALA A 111 -6.77 3.81 -2.08
CA ALA A 111 -8.03 3.11 -2.11
C ALA A 111 -8.45 2.75 -0.67
N LEU A 112 -9.56 3.32 -0.20
CA LEU A 112 -10.16 2.98 1.09
C LEU A 112 -11.31 1.99 0.87
N VAL A 113 -11.19 0.82 1.49
CA VAL A 113 -12.10 -0.34 1.33
C VAL A 113 -12.68 -0.85 2.63
#